data_AF-A0A5J9UPE1-F1
#
_entry.id   AF-A0A5J9UPE1-F1
#
_cell.length_a   1.000
_cell.length_b   1.000
_cell.length_c   1.000
_cell.angle_alpha   90.00
_cell.angle_beta   90.00
_cell.angle_gamma   90.00
#
_symmetry.space_group_name_H-M   'P 1'
#
loop_
_entity.id
_entity.type
_entity.pdbx_description
1 polymer ?
#
loop_
_entity_poly.entity_id
_entity_poly.type
_entity_poly.pdbx_seq_one_letter_code
_entity_poly.pdbx_strand_id
1 'polypeptide(L)'
;MVAGIWHYSGLVINTFEAIEGEDIKHINRDISIPLATPGIQDRSCMDWLDRQEPGSVVFLSLGSLLAIDSHELTEMAWGLIESKRPFLWVVRPNLVQGSDTNELPRE
;
A
#
# COMPACT_ATOMS: atom_id res chain seq x y z
N MET A 1 -21.11 7.18 17.46
CA MET A 1 -21.43 5.80 17.88
C MET A 1 -22.27 5.16 16.80
N VAL A 2 -21.73 4.21 16.04
CA VAL A 2 -22.40 3.61 14.88
C VAL A 2 -22.99 2.26 15.31
N ALA A 3 -24.31 2.16 15.37
CA ALA A 3 -25.06 1.01 15.89
C ALA A 3 -25.12 -0.21 14.93
N GLY A 4 -24.08 -0.44 14.12
CA GLY A 4 -24.12 -1.40 13.00
C GLY A 4 -23.33 -2.69 13.18
N ILE A 5 -22.53 -2.83 14.23
CA ILE A 5 -21.50 -3.88 14.31
C ILE A 5 -22.01 -5.21 14.89
N TRP A 6 -23.16 -5.20 15.58
CA TRP A 6 -23.66 -6.36 16.34
C TRP A 6 -24.18 -7.55 15.51
N HIS A 7 -24.17 -7.49 14.18
CA HIS A 7 -24.67 -8.56 13.32
C HIS A 7 -23.57 -9.45 12.72
N TYR A 8 -22.29 -9.14 12.95
CA TYR A 8 -21.22 -9.87 12.29
C TYR A 8 -20.79 -11.09 13.10
N SER A 9 -20.80 -12.23 12.39
CA SER A 9 -19.89 -13.38 12.57
C SER A 9 -18.50 -12.90 12.93
N GLY A 10 -18.10 -11.86 12.16
CA GLY A 10 -17.31 -10.72 12.66
C GLY A 10 -16.06 -10.05 12.03
N LEU A 11 -15.10 -9.61 12.87
CA LEU A 11 -13.92 -8.76 12.61
C LEU A 11 -12.55 -9.46 12.58
N VAL A 12 -11.81 -9.26 11.48
CA VAL A 12 -10.35 -9.41 11.50
C VAL A 12 -9.66 -8.09 11.33
N ILE A 13 -8.63 -7.95 12.13
CA ILE A 13 -7.70 -6.85 12.12
C ILE A 13 -6.36 -7.40 11.63
N ASN A 14 -5.87 -6.86 10.53
CA ASN A 14 -4.58 -7.24 9.96
C ASN A 14 -3.44 -6.55 10.72
N THR A 15 -3.21 -6.96 11.96
CA THR A 15 -2.19 -6.42 12.88
C THR A 15 -1.65 -7.51 13.82
N PHE A 16 -0.60 -7.22 14.60
CA PHE A 16 -0.04 -8.16 15.60
C PHE A 16 0.66 -7.42 16.76
N GLU A 17 0.89 -8.15 17.86
CA GLU A 17 1.27 -7.57 19.17
C GLU A 17 2.53 -6.70 19.13
N ALA A 18 3.52 -7.05 18.32
CA ALA A 18 4.76 -6.27 18.23
C ALA A 18 4.58 -4.89 17.59
N ILE A 19 3.45 -4.63 16.90
CA ILE A 19 3.14 -3.34 16.28
C ILE A 19 2.16 -2.53 17.14
N GLU A 20 1.07 -3.15 17.63
CA GLU A 20 -0.05 -2.44 18.27
C GLU A 20 -0.47 -3.08 19.62
N GLY A 21 0.49 -3.61 20.38
CA GLY A 21 0.24 -4.50 21.52
C GLY A 21 -0.74 -4.02 22.59
N GLU A 22 -0.72 -2.73 22.96
CA GLU A 22 -1.69 -2.22 23.95
C GLU A 22 -3.10 -2.14 23.37
N ASP A 23 -3.25 -1.67 22.13
CA ASP A 23 -4.55 -1.58 21.46
C ASP A 23 -5.15 -2.97 21.18
N ILE A 24 -4.33 -3.96 20.85
CA ILE A 24 -4.76 -5.35 20.64
C ILE A 24 -5.31 -5.98 21.92
N LYS A 25 -4.72 -5.68 23.09
CA LYS A 25 -5.25 -6.16 24.38
C LYS A 25 -6.63 -5.58 24.68
N HIS A 26 -6.84 -4.32 24.32
CA HIS A 26 -8.15 -3.68 24.44
C HIS A 26 -9.17 -4.29 23.47
N ILE A 27 -8.77 -4.58 22.23
CA ILE A 27 -9.68 -5.07 21.19
C ILE A 27 -10.03 -6.56 21.36
N ASN A 28 -9.07 -7.41 21.74
CA ASN A 28 -9.30 -8.85 21.99
C ASN A 28 -10.29 -9.13 23.13
N ARG A 29 -10.48 -8.15 24.03
CA ARG A 29 -11.48 -8.24 25.08
C ARG A 29 -12.92 -8.18 24.54
N ASP A 30 -13.10 -7.56 23.38
CA ASP A 30 -14.42 -7.09 22.93
C ASP A 30 -14.93 -7.74 21.63
N ILE A 31 -14.10 -8.45 20.84
CA ILE A 31 -14.48 -8.94 19.48
C ILE A 31 -13.78 -10.28 19.12
N SER A 32 -14.44 -11.25 18.44
CA SER A 32 -13.91 -12.64 18.23
C SER A 32 -14.18 -13.33 16.88
N ILE A 33 -13.37 -13.11 15.82
CA ILE A 33 -13.80 -13.42 14.42
C ILE A 33 -12.60 -13.64 13.39
N PRO A 34 -12.69 -14.49 12.31
CA PRO A 34 -11.61 -14.82 11.34
C PRO A 34 -11.65 -14.24 9.88
N LEU A 35 -10.50 -14.30 9.15
CA LEU A 35 -10.08 -13.51 7.95
C LEU A 35 -9.95 -14.34 6.65
N ALA A 36 -10.06 -13.68 5.49
CA ALA A 36 -9.69 -14.22 4.17
C ALA A 36 -8.74 -13.29 3.38
N THR A 37 -7.92 -13.87 2.48
CA THR A 37 -6.96 -13.18 1.59
C THR A 37 -7.36 -13.28 0.10
N PRO A 38 -7.08 -12.28 -0.76
CA PRO A 38 -7.42 -12.32 -2.19
C PRO A 38 -6.40 -13.07 -3.05
N GLY A 39 -6.86 -13.56 -4.20
CA GLY A 39 -6.19 -14.52 -5.09
C GLY A 39 -5.17 -13.97 -6.11
N ILE A 40 -4.70 -14.90 -6.95
CA ILE A 40 -3.49 -14.93 -7.79
C ILE A 40 -3.30 -13.68 -8.68
N GLN A 41 -2.08 -13.12 -8.67
CA GLN A 41 -1.66 -11.92 -9.41
C GLN A 41 -0.71 -12.24 -10.59
N ASP A 42 -0.61 -11.28 -11.53
CA ASP A 42 0.41 -11.24 -12.59
C ASP A 42 1.82 -11.29 -11.95
N ARG A 43 2.64 -12.25 -12.38
CA ARG A 43 3.96 -12.52 -11.80
C ARG A 43 5.12 -11.87 -12.56
N SER A 44 4.87 -11.18 -13.67
CA SER A 44 5.93 -10.58 -14.50
C SER A 44 6.81 -9.60 -13.72
N CYS A 45 6.25 -8.82 -12.78
CA CYS A 45 7.00 -7.94 -11.89
C CYS A 45 7.81 -8.72 -10.84
N MET A 46 7.32 -9.89 -10.41
CA MET A 46 8.03 -10.77 -9.48
C MET A 46 9.26 -11.38 -10.16
N ASP A 47 9.17 -11.75 -11.43
CA ASP A 47 10.33 -12.27 -12.18
C ASP A 47 11.45 -11.22 -12.34
N TRP A 48 11.11 -9.93 -12.40
CA TRP A 48 12.10 -8.84 -12.38
C TRP A 48 12.70 -8.64 -10.98
N LEU A 49 11.86 -8.72 -9.93
CA LEU A 49 12.26 -8.58 -8.54
C LEU A 49 13.20 -9.72 -8.08
N ASP A 50 12.92 -10.95 -8.52
CA ASP A 50 13.71 -12.15 -8.23
C ASP A 50 15.15 -12.06 -8.79
N ARG A 51 15.43 -11.13 -9.70
CA ARG A 51 16.77 -10.88 -10.27
C ARG A 51 17.56 -9.80 -9.53
N GLN A 52 16.98 -9.16 -8.52
CA GLN A 52 17.62 -8.09 -7.75
C GLN A 52 18.27 -8.65 -6.48
N GLU A 53 19.29 -7.96 -5.97
CA GLU A 53 19.92 -8.34 -4.69
C GLU A 53 18.93 -8.20 -3.52
N PRO A 54 18.97 -9.08 -2.50
CA PRO A 54 18.08 -8.97 -1.34
C PRO A 54 18.17 -7.61 -0.64
N GLY A 55 17.02 -6.96 -0.43
CA GLY A 55 16.94 -5.65 0.22
C GLY A 55 17.47 -4.47 -0.63
N SER A 56 17.70 -4.67 -1.93
CA SER A 56 18.23 -3.61 -2.81
C SER A 56 17.17 -2.71 -3.44
N VAL A 57 15.93 -3.20 -3.57
CA VAL A 57 14.85 -2.53 -4.29
C VAL A 57 13.99 -1.67 -3.37
N VAL A 58 13.73 -0.43 -3.78
CA VAL A 58 12.76 0.46 -3.12
C VAL A 58 11.36 0.18 -3.64
N PHE A 59 10.43 -0.18 -2.76
CA PHE A 59 9.00 -0.25 -3.09
C PHE A 59 8.33 1.08 -2.75
N LEU A 60 7.62 1.65 -3.72
CA LEU A 60 6.86 2.89 -3.52
C LEU A 60 5.39 2.69 -3.94
N SER A 61 4.47 2.95 -3.00
CA SER A 61 3.03 2.98 -3.23
C SER A 61 2.38 3.98 -2.27
N LEU A 62 1.56 4.90 -2.80
CA LEU A 62 0.80 5.87 -2.00
C LEU A 62 -0.60 5.36 -1.64
N GLY A 63 -0.75 4.04 -1.54
CA GLY A 63 -2.04 3.41 -1.22
C GLY A 63 -3.13 3.74 -2.24
N SER A 64 -4.37 3.42 -1.90
CA SER A 64 -5.53 3.59 -2.78
C SER A 64 -6.33 4.89 -2.53
N LEU A 65 -5.97 5.69 -1.53
CA LEU A 65 -6.74 6.88 -1.15
C LEU A 65 -6.01 8.20 -1.39
N LEU A 66 -4.68 8.22 -1.30
CA LEU A 66 -3.94 9.48 -1.44
C LEU A 66 -3.82 9.89 -2.91
N ALA A 67 -4.14 11.14 -3.19
CA ALA A 67 -3.87 11.82 -4.45
C ALA A 67 -2.96 13.01 -4.17
N ILE A 68 -1.87 13.11 -4.91
CA ILE A 68 -0.84 14.14 -4.80
C ILE A 68 -0.98 15.14 -5.96
N ASP A 69 -0.36 16.30 -5.85
CA ASP A 69 -0.28 17.21 -6.99
C ASP A 69 0.83 16.79 -7.98
N SER A 70 0.86 17.46 -9.14
CA SER A 70 1.85 17.13 -10.19
C SER A 70 3.28 17.46 -9.79
N HIS A 71 3.47 18.45 -8.92
CA HIS A 71 4.78 18.87 -8.43
C HIS A 71 5.34 17.82 -7.46
N GLU A 72 4.53 17.34 -6.51
CA GLU A 72 4.89 16.24 -5.61
C GLU A 72 5.26 14.95 -6.37
N LEU A 73 4.49 14.61 -7.42
CA LEU A 73 4.80 13.46 -8.27
C LEU A 73 6.17 13.62 -8.96
N THR A 74 6.44 14.82 -9.46
CA THR A 74 7.70 15.16 -10.16
C THR A 74 8.88 15.05 -9.21
N GLU A 75 8.80 15.66 -8.03
CA GLU A 75 9.86 15.59 -7.02
C GLU A 75 10.11 14.15 -6.54
N MET A 76 9.05 13.34 -6.40
CA MET A 76 9.19 11.90 -6.13
C MET A 76 9.94 11.17 -7.24
N ALA A 77 9.62 11.44 -8.51
CA ALA A 77 10.31 10.83 -9.64
C ALA A 77 11.80 11.21 -9.66
N TRP A 78 12.12 12.49 -9.45
CA TRP A 78 13.51 12.96 -9.34
C TRP A 78 14.25 12.30 -8.19
N GLY A 79 13.61 12.20 -7.01
CA GLY A 79 14.19 11.53 -5.85
C GLY A 79 14.49 10.05 -6.10
N LEU A 80 13.59 9.33 -6.79
CA LEU A 80 13.81 7.94 -7.18
C LEU A 80 14.99 7.80 -8.16
N ILE A 81 15.08 8.66 -9.16
CA ILE A 81 16.17 8.66 -10.15
C ILE A 81 17.52 8.94 -9.46
N GLU A 82 17.61 9.99 -8.64
CA GLU A 82 18.88 10.35 -7.99
C GLU A 82 19.30 9.35 -6.91
N SER A 83 18.36 8.56 -6.37
CA SER A 83 18.68 7.48 -5.41
C SER A 83 19.63 6.42 -5.99
N LYS A 84 19.69 6.29 -7.32
CA LYS A 84 20.48 5.27 -8.05
C LYS A 84 20.22 3.84 -7.56
N ARG A 85 19.04 3.61 -6.97
CA ARG A 85 18.56 2.29 -6.54
C ARG A 85 17.51 1.79 -7.51
N PRO A 86 17.45 0.46 -7.76
CA PRO A 86 16.31 -0.11 -8.42
C PRO A 86 15.05 0.16 -7.60
N PHE A 87 13.95 0.49 -8.25
CA PHE A 87 12.68 0.76 -7.59
C PHE A 87 11.52 0.12 -8.32
N LEU A 88 10.50 -0.27 -7.54
CA LEU A 88 9.19 -0.72 -8.03
C LEU A 88 8.16 0.29 -7.54
N TRP A 89 7.64 1.10 -8.48
CA TRP A 89 6.70 2.16 -8.18
C TRP A 89 5.30 1.84 -8.72
N VAL A 90 4.31 1.84 -7.85
CA VAL A 90 2.90 1.71 -8.21
C VAL A 90 2.33 3.07 -8.59
N VAL A 91 2.12 3.28 -9.90
CA VAL A 91 1.37 4.42 -10.45
C VAL A 91 -0.04 3.95 -10.77
N ARG A 92 -1.05 4.72 -10.34
CA ARG A 92 -2.46 4.36 -10.47
C ARG A 92 -3.27 5.50 -11.08
N PRO A 93 -4.45 5.21 -11.67
CA PRO A 93 -5.38 6.25 -12.07
C PRO A 93 -5.75 7.11 -10.88
N ASN A 94 -5.85 8.43 -11.08
CA ASN A 94 -6.13 9.43 -10.04
C ASN A 94 -5.04 9.59 -8.97
N LEU A 95 -3.80 9.14 -9.24
CA LEU A 95 -2.68 9.45 -8.35
C LEU A 95 -2.40 10.95 -8.31
N VAL A 96 -2.53 11.63 -9.46
CA VAL A 96 -2.41 13.08 -9.55
C VAL A 96 -3.81 13.71 -9.53
N GLN A 97 -3.97 14.73 -8.71
CA GLN A 97 -5.21 15.49 -8.63
C GLN A 97 -5.57 16.07 -9.99
N GLY A 98 -6.78 15.75 -10.49
CA GLY A 98 -7.27 16.24 -11.76
C GLY A 98 -6.67 15.59 -13.01
N SER A 99 -5.90 14.50 -12.89
CA SER A 99 -5.45 13.70 -14.03
C SER A 99 -6.25 12.40 -14.17
N ASP A 100 -6.87 12.19 -15.33
CA ASP A 100 -7.50 10.91 -15.69
C ASP A 100 -6.50 9.89 -16.28
N THR A 101 -5.21 10.25 -16.36
CA THR A 101 -4.18 9.50 -17.09
C THR A 101 -3.15 8.85 -16.15
N ASN A 102 -2.74 7.62 -16.47
CA ASN A 102 -1.69 6.89 -15.74
C ASN A 102 -0.25 7.30 -16.15
N GLU A 103 -0.09 8.36 -16.94
CA GLU A 103 1.20 8.72 -17.50
C GLU A 103 1.98 9.63 -16.54
N LEU A 104 3.24 9.27 -16.28
CA LEU A 104 4.18 10.16 -15.62
C LEU A 104 4.41 11.40 -16.51
N PRO A 105 4.59 12.60 -15.92
CA PRO A 105 4.93 13.81 -16.68
C PRO A 105 6.12 13.53 -17.59
N ARG A 106 5.96 13.83 -18.88
CA ARG A 106 7.07 13.80 -19.83
C ARG A 106 7.80 15.13 -19.74
N GLU A 107 9.13 15.04 -19.85
CA GLU A 107 10.09 16.16 -19.82
C GLU A 107 9.67 17.36 -20.68
#